data_AF-A0A522GGC9-F1
#
_entry.id   AF-A0A522GGC9-F1
#
_cell.length_a   1.000
_cell.length_b   1.000
_cell.length_c   1.000
_cell.angle_alpha   90.00
_cell.angle_beta   90.00
_cell.angle_gamma   90.00
#
_symmetry.space_group_name_H-M   'P 1'
#
loop_
_entity.id
_entity.type
_entity.pdbx_description
1 polymer ?
#
loop_
_entity_poly.entity_id
_entity_poly.type
_entity_poly.pdbx_seq_one_letter_code
_entity_poly.pdbx_strand_id
1 'polypeptide(L)'
;MNAFVERYWARALKITRQYETGEFAFADLTGMGEEFAASFAEEISELPEPTRNATTTAMEAKLHQAMTASDTSENASQALGELLVSINRTPIY
;
A
#
# COMPACT_ATOMS: atom_id res chain seq x y z
N MET A 1 -7.45 8.32 13.70
CA MET A 1 -6.88 7.56 12.57
C MET A 1 -5.65 6.83 13.07
N ASN A 2 -5.45 5.56 12.72
CA ASN A 2 -4.37 4.71 13.24
C ASN A 2 -3.01 5.21 12.72
N ALA A 3 -2.07 5.56 13.61
CA ALA A 3 -0.74 6.07 13.26
C ALA A 3 0.05 5.12 12.35
N PHE A 4 -0.18 3.81 12.49
CA PHE A 4 0.41 2.79 11.63
C PHE A 4 -0.05 2.95 10.18
N VAL A 5 -1.37 3.08 9.98
CA VAL A 5 -1.99 3.27 8.66
C VAL A 5 -1.52 4.57 8.03
N GLU A 6 -1.38 5.66 8.79
CA GLU A 6 -0.90 6.94 8.24
C GLU A 6 0.55 6.87 7.77
N ARG A 7 1.42 6.17 8.51
CA ARG A 7 2.83 6.00 8.11
C ARG A 7 2.94 5.17 6.83
N TYR A 8 2.22 4.05 6.76
CA TYR A 8 2.21 3.21 5.55
C TYR A 8 1.52 3.91 4.37
N TRP A 9 0.50 4.72 4.64
CA TRP A 9 -0.13 5.57 3.64
C TRP A 9 0.85 6.59 3.06
N ALA A 10 1.64 7.27 3.90
CA ALA A 10 2.66 8.21 3.41
C ALA A 10 3.70 7.52 2.52
N ARG A 11 4.08 6.28 2.85
CA ARG A 11 4.98 5.48 2.00
C ARG A 11 4.32 5.07 0.68
N ALA A 12 3.05 4.67 0.70
CA ALA A 12 2.28 4.38 -0.52
C ALA A 12 2.21 5.58 -1.45
N LEU A 13 1.93 6.78 -0.92
CA LEU A 13 1.93 8.03 -1.67
C LEU A 13 3.30 8.36 -2.28
N LYS A 14 4.39 8.09 -1.55
CA LYS A 14 5.74 8.28 -2.07
C LYS A 14 6.00 7.38 -3.29
N ILE A 15 5.75 6.07 -3.17
CA ILE A 15 5.92 5.12 -4.28
C ILE A 15 5.08 5.53 -5.49
N THR A 16 3.81 5.86 -5.24
CA THR A 16 2.86 6.32 -6.27
C THR A 16 3.39 7.54 -7.02
N ARG A 17 3.84 8.57 -6.29
CA ARG A 17 4.37 9.79 -6.89
C ARG A 17 5.62 9.53 -7.73
N GLN A 18 6.51 8.67 -7.27
CA GLN A 18 7.73 8.34 -8.02
C GLN A 18 7.42 7.56 -9.31
N TYR A 19 6.42 6.68 -9.28
CA TYR A 19 5.93 6.02 -10.49
C TYR A 19 5.30 7.02 -11.46
N GLU A 20 4.47 7.94 -10.95
CA GLU A 20 3.85 8.99 -11.77
C GLU A 20 4.86 9.92 -12.44
N THR A 21 5.95 10.26 -11.76
CA THR A 21 7.02 11.10 -12.32
C THR A 21 7.91 10.36 -13.32
N GLY A 22 7.70 9.06 -13.52
CA GLY A 22 8.50 8.22 -14.40
C GLY A 22 9.91 7.98 -13.87
N GLU A 23 10.12 8.07 -12.55
CA GLU A 23 11.42 7.79 -11.93
C GLU A 23 11.84 6.32 -12.07
N PHE A 24 10.89 5.41 -12.34
CA PHE A 24 11.16 3.98 -12.50
C PHE A 24 10.12 3.27 -13.39
N ALA A 25 10.43 2.06 -13.84
CA ALA A 25 9.57 1.26 -14.72
C ALA A 25 8.58 0.39 -13.93
N PHE A 26 7.59 -0.20 -14.61
CA PHE A 26 6.61 -1.09 -13.98
C PHE A 26 7.23 -2.29 -13.23
N ALA A 27 8.31 -2.88 -13.76
CA ALA A 27 9.00 -3.99 -13.07
C ALA A 27 9.55 -3.56 -11.70
N ASP A 28 10.05 -2.32 -11.60
CA ASP A 28 10.53 -1.76 -10.35
C ASP A 28 9.36 -1.48 -9.38
N LEU A 29 8.20 -1.05 -9.91
CA LEU A 29 6.98 -0.85 -9.12
C LEU A 29 6.52 -2.15 -8.43
N THR A 30 6.54 -3.29 -9.12
CA THR A 30 6.22 -4.59 -8.51
C THR A 30 7.20 -4.93 -7.38
N GLY A 31 8.51 -4.76 -7.60
CA GLY A 31 9.50 -4.98 -6.54
C GLY A 31 9.29 -4.09 -5.32
N MET A 32 9.01 -2.80 -5.54
CA MET A 32 8.68 -1.86 -4.46
C MET A 32 7.37 -2.22 -3.76
N GLY A 33 6.39 -2.76 -4.48
CA GLY A 33 5.13 -3.26 -3.93
C GLY A 33 5.32 -4.47 -3.03
N GLU A 34 6.15 -5.43 -3.44
CA GLU A 34 6.52 -6.60 -2.64
C GLU A 34 7.26 -6.18 -1.37
N GLU A 35 8.25 -5.29 -1.46
CA GLU A 35 8.97 -4.76 -0.28
C GLU A 35 8.05 -3.99 0.67
N PHE A 36 7.11 -3.22 0.11
CA PHE A 36 6.12 -2.49 0.88
C PHE A 36 5.20 -3.44 1.66
N ALA A 37 4.72 -4.49 1.00
CA ALA A 37 3.84 -5.49 1.61
C ALA A 37 4.57 -6.36 2.62
N ALA A 38 5.81 -6.76 2.33
CA ALA A 38 6.64 -7.53 3.25
C ALA A 38 6.88 -6.78 4.56
N SER A 39 7.27 -5.50 4.50
CA SER A 39 7.47 -4.72 5.73
C SER A 39 6.15 -4.46 6.46
N PHE A 40 5.05 -4.24 5.72
CA PHE A 40 3.73 -4.09 6.31
C PHE A 40 3.33 -5.34 7.09
N ALA A 41 3.50 -6.52 6.50
CA ALA A 41 3.19 -7.80 7.11
C ALA A 41 4.08 -8.11 8.32
N GLU A 42 5.37 -7.77 8.25
CA GLU A 42 6.29 -7.91 9.38
C GLU A 42 5.84 -7.06 10.57
N GLU A 43 5.65 -5.74 10.38
CA GLU A 43 5.32 -4.86 11.49
C GLU A 43 3.89 -5.06 12.02
N ILE A 44 2.93 -5.44 11.16
CA ILE A 44 1.56 -5.70 11.61
C ILE A 44 1.46 -7.02 12.38
N SER A 45 2.34 -8.00 12.11
CA SER A 45 2.33 -9.28 12.83
C SER A 45 2.64 -9.13 14.33
N GLU A 46 3.32 -8.06 14.72
CA GLU A 46 3.61 -7.70 16.11
C GLU A 46 2.39 -7.16 16.88
N LEU A 47 1.30 -6.80 16.19
CA LEU A 47 0.10 -6.26 16.82
C LEU A 47 -0.85 -7.39 17.27
N PRO A 48 -1.71 -7.16 18.29
CA PRO A 48 -2.75 -8.10 18.66
C PRO A 48 -3.69 -8.41 17.50
N GLU A 49 -4.13 -9.66 17.36
CA GLU A 49 -4.96 -10.13 16.23
C GLU A 49 -6.18 -9.24 15.90
N PRO A 50 -6.97 -8.75 16.87
CA PRO A 50 -8.08 -7.84 16.57
C PRO A 50 -7.61 -6.52 15.93
N THR A 51 -6.44 -6.03 16.34
CA THR A 51 -5.83 -4.81 15.81
C THR A 51 -5.20 -5.05 14.44
N ARG A 52 -4.64 -6.24 14.18
CA ARG A 52 -4.13 -6.64 12.86
C ARG A 52 -5.22 -6.53 11.82
N ASN A 53 -6.33 -7.24 12.02
CA ASN A 53 -7.44 -7.28 11.06
C ASN A 53 -8.00 -5.86 10.80
N ALA A 54 -8.24 -5.09 11.87
CA ALA A 54 -8.73 -3.72 11.72
C ALA A 54 -7.75 -2.81 10.97
N THR A 55 -6.44 -2.99 11.17
CA THR A 55 -5.39 -2.18 10.52
C THR A 55 -5.23 -2.55 9.05
N THR A 56 -5.25 -3.84 8.72
CA THR A 56 -5.21 -4.33 7.33
C THR A 56 -6.42 -3.83 6.55
N THR A 57 -7.64 -4.03 7.08
CA THR A 57 -8.86 -3.56 6.43
C THR A 57 -8.88 -2.04 6.25
N ALA A 58 -8.38 -1.28 7.24
CA ALA A 58 -8.29 0.17 7.12
C ALA A 58 -7.29 0.60 6.03
N MET A 59 -6.17 -0.10 5.88
CA MET A 59 -5.19 0.18 4.84
C MET A 59 -5.73 -0.16 3.44
N GLU A 60 -6.35 -1.32 3.28
CA GLU A 60 -7.01 -1.75 2.03
C GLU A 60 -8.10 -0.77 1.61
N ALA A 61 -8.98 -0.38 2.54
CA ALA A 61 -10.03 0.59 2.27
C ALA A 61 -9.47 1.94 1.81
N LYS A 62 -8.37 2.40 2.42
CA LYS A 62 -7.72 3.67 2.06
C LYS A 62 -7.09 3.61 0.67
N LEU A 63 -6.43 2.51 0.31
CA LEU A 63 -5.89 2.28 -1.03
C LEU A 63 -7.01 2.25 -2.07
N HIS A 64 -8.08 1.48 -1.82
CA HIS A 64 -9.24 1.42 -2.70
C HIS A 64 -9.90 2.79 -2.90
N GLN A 65 -10.12 3.53 -1.82
CA GLN A 65 -10.74 4.85 -1.89
C GLN A 65 -9.91 5.79 -2.77
N ALA A 66 -8.58 5.81 -2.58
CA ALA A 66 -7.70 6.65 -3.37
C ALA A 66 -7.67 6.25 -4.85
N MET A 67 -7.65 4.95 -5.18
CA MET A 67 -7.72 4.49 -6.58
C MET A 67 -8.98 4.96 -7.31
N THR A 68 -10.09 5.10 -6.59
CA THR A 68 -11.40 5.52 -7.12
C THR A 68 -11.66 7.03 -7.03
N ALA A 69 -10.71 7.81 -6.49
CA ALA A 69 -10.86 9.25 -6.37
C ALA A 69 -10.80 9.92 -7.75
N SER A 70 -11.67 10.89 -7.99
CA SER A 70 -11.87 11.51 -9.31
C SER A 70 -10.64 12.27 -9.85
N ASP A 71 -9.70 12.62 -8.98
CA ASP A 71 -8.47 13.36 -9.27
C ASP A 71 -7.24 12.45 -9.40
N THR A 72 -7.39 11.14 -9.22
CA THR A 72 -6.27 10.19 -9.29
C THR A 72 -5.94 9.87 -10.74
N SER A 73 -4.68 10.04 -11.12
CA SER A 73 -4.20 9.72 -12.46
C SER A 73 -4.20 8.21 -12.71
N GLU A 74 -4.15 7.79 -13.98
CA GLU A 74 -4.07 6.37 -14.34
C GLU A 74 -2.81 5.70 -13.76
N ASN A 75 -1.67 6.39 -13.84
CA ASN A 75 -0.41 5.91 -13.26
C ASN A 75 -0.49 5.80 -11.73
N ALA A 76 -1.11 6.78 -11.06
CA ALA A 76 -1.31 6.70 -9.62
C ALA A 76 -2.22 5.54 -9.24
N SER A 77 -3.33 5.36 -9.97
CA SER A 77 -4.27 4.27 -9.73
C SER A 77 -3.60 2.90 -9.94
N GLN A 78 -2.75 2.77 -10.96
CA GLN A 78 -1.96 1.57 -11.21
C GLN A 78 -0.97 1.28 -10.08
N ALA A 79 -0.22 2.29 -9.62
CA ALA A 79 0.72 2.14 -8.51
C ALA A 79 0.01 1.73 -7.21
N LEU A 80 -1.07 2.42 -6.84
CA LEU A 80 -1.87 2.08 -5.66
C LEU A 80 -2.47 0.68 -5.77
N GLY A 81 -2.90 0.28 -6.97
CA GLY A 81 -3.41 -1.07 -7.25
C GLY A 81 -2.34 -2.15 -7.03
N GLU A 82 -1.10 -1.90 -7.47
CA GLU A 82 0.00 -2.85 -7.25
C GLU A 82 0.33 -3.00 -5.75
N LEU A 83 0.31 -1.91 -4.99
CA LEU A 83 0.52 -1.95 -3.54
C LEU A 83 -0.58 -2.78 -2.83
N LEU A 84 -1.84 -2.57 -3.23
CA LEU A 84 -2.97 -3.33 -2.70
C LEU A 84 -2.85 -4.83 -3.02
N VAL A 85 -2.53 -5.16 -4.28
CA VAL A 85 -2.33 -6.54 -4.70
C VAL A 85 -1.18 -7.19 -3.93
N SER A 86 -0.09 -6.46 -3.70
CA SER A 86 1.06 -6.95 -2.96
C SER A 86 0.72 -7.24 -1.49
N ILE A 87 -0.05 -6.37 -0.83
CA ILE A 87 -0.58 -6.63 0.53
C ILE A 87 -1.39 -7.93 0.54
N ASN A 88 -2.33 -8.08 -0.39
CA ASN A 88 -3.21 -9.26 -0.46
C ASN A 88 -2.48 -10.57 -0.80
N ARG A 89 -1.31 -10.48 -1.45
CA ARG A 89 -0.46 -11.64 -1.76
C ARG A 89 0.48 -12.03 -0.63
N THR A 90 0.74 -11.12 0.32
CA THR A 90 1.70 -11.34 1.40
C THR A 90 0.99 -11.91 2.63
N PRO A 91 1.30 -13.16 3.04
CA PRO A 91 0.67 -13.75 4.22
C PRO A 91 1.03 -12.99 5.50
N ILE A 92 0.04 -12.74 6.35
CA ILE A 92 0.23 -12.21 7.70
C ILE A 92 0.09 -13.40 8.65
N TYR A 93 1.19 -13.81 9.30
CA TYR A 93 1.22 -14.89 10.28
C TYR A 93 1.05 -14.36 11.72
#